data_AF-A0A947QS65-F1
#
_entry.id   AF-A0A947QS65-F1
#
_cell.length_a   1.000
_cell.length_b   1.000
_cell.length_c   1.000
_cell.angle_alpha   90.00
_cell.angle_beta   90.00
_cell.angle_gamma   90.00
#
_symmetry.space_group_name_H-M   'P 1'
#
loop_
_entity.id
_entity.type
_entity.pdbx_description
1 polymer ?
#
loop_
_entity_poly.entity_id
_entity_poly.type
_entity_poly.pdbx_seq_one_letter_code
_entity_poly.pdbx_strand_id
1 'polypeptide(L)'
;MKNYKCEVCGTGGARFRSYRKITGMIILSRVENTKPRALCDKHKVSGGMRTITWNLLLGWWGITAFIWNILALIHNLKGGKDVTEAVESEYAKYMGGVKEVMEKQRGIR
;
A
#
# COMPACT_ATOMS: atom_id res chain seq x y z
N MET A 1 19.76 6.14 2.84
CA MET A 1 18.41 5.53 2.85
C MET A 1 17.78 5.78 4.21
N LYS A 2 16.56 6.34 4.26
CA LYS A 2 15.83 6.51 5.53
C LYS A 2 15.52 5.12 6.09
N ASN A 3 15.75 4.94 7.39
CA ASN A 3 15.66 3.64 8.03
C ASN A 3 14.26 3.47 8.65
N TYR A 4 13.29 3.07 7.84
CA TYR A 4 11.93 2.82 8.33
C TYR A 4 11.89 1.54 9.18
N LYS A 5 11.13 1.60 10.28
CA LYS A 5 10.89 0.43 11.13
C LYS A 5 9.75 -0.41 10.57
N CYS A 6 9.89 -1.72 10.62
CA CYS A 6 8.81 -2.62 10.22
C CYS A 6 7.65 -2.55 11.22
N GLU A 7 6.41 -2.44 10.72
CA GLU A 7 5.19 -2.43 11.55
C GLU A 7 4.99 -3.72 12.37
N VAL A 8 5.56 -4.86 11.92
CA VAL A 8 5.35 -6.17 12.55
C VAL A 8 6.44 -6.49 13.57
N CYS A 9 7.72 -6.30 13.21
CA CYS A 9 8.85 -6.72 14.05
C CYS A 9 9.73 -5.57 14.54
N GLY A 10 9.46 -4.32 14.16
CA GLY A 10 10.21 -3.14 14.61
C GLY A 10 11.64 -3.01 14.06
N THR A 11 12.15 -4.00 13.33
CA THR A 11 13.50 -3.94 12.73
C THR A 11 13.59 -2.85 11.67
N GLY A 12 14.76 -2.21 11.57
CA GLY A 12 15.06 -1.26 10.49
C GLY A 12 15.11 -1.92 9.11
N GLY A 13 15.13 -1.09 8.07
CA GLY A 13 15.20 -1.52 6.67
C GLY A 13 13.85 -1.87 6.05
N ALA A 14 12.74 -1.39 6.63
CA ALA A 14 11.42 -1.59 6.07
C ALA A 14 11.22 -0.74 4.79
N ARG A 15 10.41 -1.26 3.87
CA ARG A 15 9.98 -0.58 2.65
C ARG A 15 8.48 -0.42 2.66
N PHE A 16 7.97 0.66 2.07
CA PHE A 16 6.53 0.84 1.94
C PHE A 16 6.00 -0.06 0.84
N ARG A 17 5.10 -0.96 1.21
CA ARG A 17 4.48 -1.91 0.28
C ARG A 17 2.97 -1.69 0.24
N SER A 18 2.40 -1.78 -0.96
CA SER A 18 0.95 -1.73 -1.18
C SER A 18 0.46 -3.05 -1.79
N TYR A 19 -0.67 -3.54 -1.27
CA TYR A 19 -1.35 -4.75 -1.72
C TYR A 19 -2.62 -4.39 -2.50
N ARG A 20 -3.03 -5.27 -3.40
CA ARG A 20 -4.28 -5.09 -4.16
C ARG A 20 -5.42 -5.81 -3.45
N LYS A 21 -6.48 -5.07 -3.15
CA LYS A 21 -7.75 -5.62 -2.68
C LYS A 21 -8.72 -5.63 -3.85
N ILE A 22 -9.38 -6.76 -4.06
CA ILE A 22 -10.44 -6.88 -5.06
C ILE A 22 -11.74 -7.11 -4.32
N THR A 23 -12.70 -6.24 -4.61
CA THR A 23 -14.09 -6.41 -4.17
C THR A 23 -14.91 -6.65 -5.43
N GLY A 24 -15.23 -7.91 -5.71
CA GLY A 24 -16.04 -8.31 -6.85
C GLY A 24 -17.44 -8.68 -6.39
N MET A 25 -18.45 -7.99 -6.91
CA MET A 25 -19.82 -8.50 -7.02
C MET A 25 -20.05 -8.98 -8.46
N ILE A 26 -21.05 -9.84 -8.68
CA ILE A 26 -21.37 -10.47 -9.98
C ILE A 26 -21.30 -9.51 -11.17
N ILE A 27 -21.69 -8.24 -10.99
CA ILE A 27 -21.77 -7.23 -12.05
C ILE A 27 -20.71 -6.12 -11.90
N LEU A 28 -20.17 -5.88 -10.70
CA LEU A 28 -19.26 -4.77 -10.41
C LEU A 28 -18.00 -5.28 -9.70
N SER A 29 -16.86 -5.18 -10.39
CA SER A 29 -15.54 -5.46 -9.81
C SER A 29 -14.77 -4.16 -9.58
N ARG A 30 -14.36 -3.91 -8.34
CA ARG A 30 -13.48 -2.80 -8.00
C ARG A 30 -12.13 -3.31 -7.52
N VAL A 31 -11.07 -2.85 -8.17
CA VAL A 31 -9.68 -3.10 -7.78
C VAL A 31 -9.18 -1.86 -7.03
N GLU A 32 -8.81 -2.02 -5.77
CA GLU A 32 -8.30 -0.95 -4.93
C GLU A 32 -6.91 -1.30 -4.41
N ASN A 33 -6.04 -0.30 -4.29
CA ASN A 33 -4.78 -0.46 -3.60
C ASN A 33 -4.99 -0.18 -2.10
N THR A 34 -4.46 -1.05 -1.26
CA THR A 34 -4.44 -0.85 0.18
C THR A 34 -3.45 0.25 0.55
N LYS A 35 -3.70 0.91 1.70
CA LYS A 35 -2.79 1.91 2.26
C LYS A 35 -1.37 1.34 2.35
N PRO A 36 -0.33 2.10 1.96
CA PRO A 36 1.06 1.66 2.07
C PRO A 36 1.41 1.30 3.50
N ARG A 37 2.11 0.18 3.70
CA ARG A 37 2.57 -0.27 5.02
C ARG A 37 4.08 -0.48 5.03
N ALA A 38 4.75 -0.10 6.11
CA ALA A 38 6.19 -0.28 6.24
C ALA A 38 6.51 -1.72 6.67
N LEU A 39 7.00 -2.55 5.74
CA LEU A 39 7.25 -3.97 5.96
C LEU A 39 8.67 -4.36 5.54
N CYS A 40 9.30 -5.24 6.34
CA CYS A 40 10.57 -5.85 5.98
C CYS A 40 10.36 -7.06 5.06
N ASP A 41 11.42 -7.54 4.41
CA ASP A 41 11.31 -8.63 3.43
C ASP A 41 10.84 -9.97 4.02
N LYS A 42 11.01 -10.16 5.34
CA LYS A 42 10.51 -11.35 6.06
C LYS A 42 8.99 -11.28 6.29
N HIS A 43 8.44 -10.09 6.53
CA HIS A 43 7.02 -9.88 6.84
C HIS A 43 6.20 -9.32 5.68
N LYS A 44 6.79 -9.21 4.48
CA LYS A 44 6.10 -8.70 3.28
C LYS A 44 4.92 -9.57 2.83
N VAL A 45 4.89 -10.86 3.17
CA VAL A 45 3.75 -11.73 2.82
C VAL A 45 2.75 -11.75 3.98
N SER A 46 3.21 -11.93 5.21
CA SER A 46 2.35 -11.96 6.40
C SER A 46 1.60 -10.64 6.61
N GLY A 47 2.22 -9.49 6.33
CA GLY A 47 1.58 -8.18 6.39
C GLY A 47 0.45 -7.98 5.36
N GLY A 48 0.48 -8.75 4.27
CA GLY A 48 -0.56 -8.79 3.23
C GLY A 48 -1.59 -9.90 3.41
N MET A 49 -1.40 -10.80 4.39
CA MET A 49 -2.22 -12.02 4.53
C MET A 49 -3.71 -11.70 4.70
N ARG A 50 -4.04 -10.66 5.47
CA ARG A 50 -5.44 -10.21 5.62
C ARG A 50 -6.08 -9.84 4.27
N THR A 51 -5.32 -9.18 3.39
CA THR A 51 -5.80 -8.81 2.05
C THR A 51 -5.93 -10.03 1.15
N ILE A 52 -4.99 -10.98 1.26
CA ILE A 52 -5.05 -12.27 0.54
C ILE A 52 -6.29 -13.05 0.96
N THR A 53 -6.56 -13.18 2.26
CA THR A 53 -7.77 -13.85 2.78
C THR A 53 -9.03 -13.17 2.28
N TRP A 54 -9.08 -11.84 2.27
CA TRP A 54 -10.24 -11.12 1.73
C TRP A 54 -10.45 -11.39 0.23
N ASN A 55 -9.38 -11.37 -0.56
CA ASN A 55 -9.43 -11.68 -1.99
C ASN A 55 -9.87 -13.15 -2.23
N LEU A 56 -9.44 -14.08 -1.38
CA LEU A 56 -9.88 -15.49 -1.37
C LEU A 56 -11.33 -15.70 -0.91
N LEU A 57 -12.01 -14.71 -0.33
CA LEU A 57 -13.40 -14.85 0.08
C LEU A 57 -14.35 -14.08 -0.86
N LEU A 58 -13.90 -12.94 -1.36
CA LEU A 58 -14.74 -12.00 -2.12
C LEU A 58 -14.40 -11.88 -3.60
N GLY A 59 -13.32 -12.52 -4.08
CA GLY A 59 -12.89 -12.39 -5.47
C GLY A 59 -13.54 -13.36 -6.45
N TRP A 60 -14.41 -14.27 -5.99
CA TRP A 60 -14.97 -15.37 -6.79
C TRP A 60 -16.34 -15.10 -7.40
N TRP A 61 -17.01 -14.04 -6.96
CA TRP A 61 -18.42 -13.83 -7.27
C TRP A 61 -18.69 -13.35 -8.71
N GLY A 62 -17.72 -13.40 -9.64
CA GLY A 62 -17.92 -13.08 -11.07
C GLY A 62 -16.76 -13.55 -11.95
N ILE A 63 -16.99 -13.79 -13.24
CA ILE A 63 -15.97 -14.31 -14.20
C ILE A 63 -14.82 -13.32 -14.39
N THR A 64 -15.13 -12.03 -14.58
CA THR A 64 -14.11 -10.98 -14.69
C THR A 64 -13.39 -10.79 -13.35
N ALA A 65 -14.12 -10.82 -12.23
CA ALA A 65 -13.57 -10.74 -10.89
C ALA A 65 -12.59 -11.89 -10.61
N PHE A 66 -12.88 -13.10 -11.07
CA PHE A 66 -12.03 -14.29 -10.93
C PHE A 66 -10.63 -14.07 -11.52
N ILE A 67 -10.55 -13.58 -12.77
CA ILE A 67 -9.27 -13.34 -13.46
C ILE A 67 -8.46 -12.29 -12.72
N TRP A 68 -9.09 -11.16 -12.38
CA TRP A 68 -8.42 -10.10 -11.61
C TRP A 68 -7.99 -10.59 -10.23
N ASN A 69 -8.80 -11.44 -9.58
CA ASN A 69 -8.51 -12.02 -8.28
C ASN A 69 -7.22 -12.86 -8.30
N ILE A 70 -7.07 -13.73 -9.29
CA ILE A 70 -5.85 -14.53 -9.45
C ILE A 70 -4.63 -13.62 -9.61
N LEU A 71 -4.71 -12.59 -10.46
CA LEU A 71 -3.61 -11.64 -10.66
C LEU A 71 -3.26 -10.89 -9.37
N ALA A 72 -4.27 -10.47 -8.59
CA ALA A 72 -4.05 -9.81 -7.31
C ALA A 72 -3.48 -10.74 -6.25
N LEU A 73 -3.90 -12.01 -6.21
CA LEU A 73 -3.36 -13.02 -5.30
C LEU A 73 -1.88 -13.28 -5.60
N ILE A 74 -1.51 -13.48 -6.87
CA ILE A 74 -0.11 -13.66 -7.29
C ILE A 74 0.72 -12.43 -6.88
N HIS A 75 0.20 -11.22 -7.13
CA HIS A 75 0.88 -9.99 -6.75
C HIS A 75 1.07 -9.86 -5.22
N ASN A 76 0.04 -10.20 -4.44
CA ASN A 76 0.09 -10.10 -2.98
C ASN A 76 0.98 -11.18 -2.35
N LEU A 77 0.98 -12.41 -2.89
CA LEU A 77 1.85 -13.51 -2.46
C LEU A 77 3.33 -13.22 -2.76
N LYS A 78 3.63 -12.42 -3.80
CA LYS A 78 4.99 -11.90 -4.07
C LYS A 78 5.42 -10.78 -3.10
N GLY A 79 4.55 -10.37 -2.18
CA GLY A 79 4.84 -9.35 -1.18
C GLY A 79 4.42 -7.93 -1.58
N GLY A 80 3.50 -7.80 -2.54
CA GLY A 80 2.96 -6.51 -2.97
C GLY A 80 3.94 -5.65 -3.77
N LYS A 81 3.50 -4.45 -4.14
CA LYS A 81 4.29 -3.47 -4.89
C LYS A 81 5.09 -2.62 -3.92
N ASP A 82 6.39 -2.48 -4.17
CA ASP A 82 7.21 -1.47 -3.50
C ASP A 82 6.79 -0.08 -3.99
N VAL A 83 6.35 0.75 -3.05
CA VAL A 83 5.86 2.12 -3.29
C VAL A 83 6.65 3.12 -2.46
N THR A 84 7.84 2.75 -1.98
CA THR A 84 8.68 3.59 -1.13
C THR A 84 8.99 4.93 -1.78
N GLU A 85 9.41 4.94 -3.04
CA GLU A 85 9.71 6.16 -3.79
C GLU A 85 8.48 7.06 -3.96
N ALA A 86 7.32 6.47 -4.27
CA ALA A 86 6.07 7.20 -4.43
C ALA A 86 5.67 7.89 -3.12
N VAL A 87 5.72 7.14 -2.01
CA VAL A 87 5.41 7.66 -0.67
C VAL A 87 6.39 8.76 -0.27
N GLU A 88 7.70 8.57 -0.49
CA GLU A 88 8.72 9.58 -0.19
C GLU A 88 8.54 10.87 -0.99
N SER A 89 8.20 10.76 -2.28
CA SER A 89 7.93 11.92 -3.15
C SER A 89 6.70 12.71 -2.69
N GLU A 90 5.67 12.00 -2.26
CA GLU A 90 4.42 12.58 -1.79
C GLU A 90 4.64 13.33 -0.46
N TYR A 91 5.35 12.71 0.50
CA TYR A 91 5.76 13.38 1.73
C TYR A 91 6.63 14.61 1.50
N ALA A 92 7.57 14.56 0.53
CA ALA A 92 8.41 15.70 0.19
C ALA A 92 7.58 16.89 -0.32
N LYS A 93 6.57 16.61 -1.16
CA LYS A 93 5.63 17.62 -1.65
C LYS A 93 4.83 18.26 -0.51
N TYR A 94 4.32 17.45 0.43
CA TYR A 94 3.58 17.96 1.58
C TYR A 94 4.45 18.82 2.49
N MET A 95 5.67 18.38 2.81
CA MET A 95 6.58 19.16 3.68
C MET A 95 7.06 20.45 3.02
N GLY A 96 7.25 20.46 1.70
CA GLY A 96 7.55 21.68 0.93
C GLY A 96 6.43 22.71 1.02
N GLY A 97 5.18 22.29 0.81
CA GLY A 97 4.00 23.16 0.94
C GLY A 97 3.80 23.68 2.38
N VAL A 98 4.06 22.84 3.39
CA VAL A 98 3.99 23.27 4.80
C VAL A 98 5.02 24.36 5.09
N LYS A 99 6.25 24.23 4.57
CA LYS A 99 7.29 25.24 4.74
C LYS A 99 6.89 26.58 4.11
N GLU A 100 6.34 26.55 2.90
CA GLU A 100 5.85 27.75 2.19
C GLU A 100 4.74 28.46 2.98
N VAL A 101 3.77 27.71 3.52
CA VAL A 101 2.69 28.27 4.35
C VAL A 101 3.24 28.87 5.64
N MET A 102 4.18 28.18 6.31
CA MET A 102 4.79 28.68 7.54
C MET A 102 5.64 29.94 7.31
N GLU A 103 6.37 30.03 6.20
CA GLU A 103 7.14 31.23 5.84
C GLU A 103 6.23 32.42 5.52
N LYS A 104 5.13 32.18 4.78
CA LYS A 104 4.12 33.21 4.52
C LYS A 104 3.48 33.75 5.80
N GLN A 105 3.23 32.89 6.81
CA GLN A 105 2.71 33.35 8.10
C GLN A 105 3.74 34.08 8.97
N ARG A 106 5.04 33.81 8.79
CA ARG A 106 6.11 34.55 9.50
C ARG A 106 6.46 35.89 8.86
N GLY A 107 6.21 36.07 7.56
CA GLY A 107 6.47 37.30 6.81
C GLY A 107 5.34 38.34 6.83
N ILE A 108 4.23 38.07 7.53
CA ILE A 108 3.17 39.06 7.78
C ILE A 108 3.52 39.76 9.09
N ARG A 109 4.36 40.80 9.00
CA ARG A 109 4.50 41.85 10.00
C ARG A 109 4.76 43.17 9.29
#